data_AF-A0AAN8STD9-F1
#
_entry.id   AF-A0AAN8STD9-F1
#
_cell.length_a   1.000
_cell.length_b   1.000
_cell.length_c   1.000
_cell.angle_alpha   90.00
_cell.angle_beta   90.00
_cell.angle_gamma   90.00
#
_symmetry.space_group_name_H-M   'P 1'
#
loop_
_entity.id
_entity.type
_entity.pdbx_description
1 polymer ?
#
loop_
_entity_poly.entity_id
_entity_poly.type
_entity_poly.pdbx_seq_one_letter_code
_entity_poly.pdbx_strand_id
1 'polypeptide(L)'
;MATKRLRDTRNYSENVRNSIFDRRETSLFKKAEELSILCDVEVAIIIFRPGKIQPIAWKSTSLAQDVLMRYLSFIEFKRLEKLVTHEDYLQKKVDKKEEQISKLEKMNDAKEMEILFHQLVEGKSIHELDAREMKGLLKVFAAKMAKLDERKKELNQPTNPPSNKENITLSASPMEESFNDPWFIQTIATLGDGGGIVPAPKEGNDVNVEEDGHSKDFD
;
A
#
# COMPACT_ATOMS: atom_id res chain seq x y z
N MET A 1 -13.52 29.08 -12.52
CA MET A 1 -14.57 28.72 -11.54
C MET A 1 -14.35 27.28 -11.09
N ALA A 2 -14.12 27.04 -9.80
CA ALA A 2 -13.89 25.70 -9.28
C ALA A 2 -15.22 24.92 -9.21
N THR A 3 -15.30 23.77 -9.89
CA THR A 3 -16.48 22.90 -9.85
C THR A 3 -16.46 22.07 -8.55
N LYS A 4 -17.48 22.24 -7.71
CA LYS A 4 -17.69 21.43 -6.50
C LYS A 4 -17.78 19.94 -6.87
N ARG A 5 -16.96 19.09 -6.23
CA ARG A 5 -17.09 17.62 -6.36
C ARG A 5 -18.49 17.21 -5.88
N LEU A 6 -19.26 16.60 -6.77
CA LEU A 6 -20.54 15.98 -6.43
C LEU A 6 -20.26 14.63 -5.76
N ARG A 7 -20.95 14.35 -4.66
CA ARG A 7 -20.91 13.03 -4.01
C ARG A 7 -21.65 12.02 -4.89
N ASP A 8 -21.19 10.77 -4.91
CA ASP A 8 -21.94 9.64 -5.49
C ASP A 8 -23.14 9.30 -4.59
N THR A 9 -24.10 10.21 -4.53
CA THR A 9 -25.36 10.02 -3.81
C THR A 9 -26.52 10.18 -4.77
N ARG A 10 -27.46 9.22 -4.76
CA ARG A 10 -28.65 9.17 -5.63
C ARG A 10 -29.68 10.26 -5.34
N ASN A 11 -29.51 11.03 -4.27
CA ASN A 11 -30.50 11.98 -3.76
C ASN A 11 -30.41 13.35 -4.47
N TYR A 12 -30.73 13.36 -5.77
CA TYR A 12 -30.87 14.56 -6.58
C TYR A 12 -32.24 14.54 -7.27
N SER A 13 -32.84 15.72 -7.48
CA SER A 13 -34.05 15.84 -8.30
C SER A 13 -33.78 15.35 -9.73
N GLU A 14 -34.82 14.91 -10.44
CA GLU A 14 -34.68 14.36 -11.79
C GLU A 14 -33.99 15.32 -12.77
N ASN A 15 -34.34 16.60 -12.74
CA ASN A 15 -33.71 17.62 -13.59
C ASN A 15 -32.21 17.75 -13.32
N VAL A 16 -31.80 17.70 -12.04
CA VAL A 16 -30.39 17.73 -11.64
C VAL A 16 -29.69 16.45 -12.09
N ARG A 17 -30.32 15.29 -11.94
CA ARG A 17 -29.75 14.01 -12.42
C ARG A 17 -29.55 14.03 -13.94
N ASN A 18 -30.52 14.50 -14.71
CA ASN A 18 -30.44 14.56 -16.17
C ASN A 18 -29.35 15.53 -16.63
N SER A 19 -29.28 16.73 -16.06
CA SER A 19 -28.20 17.68 -16.41
C SER A 19 -26.79 17.16 -16.05
N ILE A 20 -26.64 16.45 -14.93
CA ILE A 20 -25.38 15.79 -14.58
C ILE A 20 -25.07 14.67 -15.57
N PHE A 21 -26.06 13.85 -15.92
CA PHE A 21 -25.92 12.76 -16.88
C PHE A 21 -25.45 13.28 -18.24
N ASP A 22 -26.14 14.26 -18.82
CA ASP A 22 -25.79 14.80 -20.14
C ASP A 22 -24.36 15.37 -20.17
N ARG A 23 -23.93 16.03 -19.08
CA ARG A 23 -22.55 16.50 -18.92
C ARG A 23 -21.55 15.33 -18.81
N ARG A 24 -21.87 14.31 -18.00
CA ARG A 24 -21.00 13.13 -17.80
C ARG A 24 -20.90 12.30 -19.08
N GLU A 25 -22.01 12.07 -19.77
CA GLU A 25 -22.08 11.41 -21.08
C GLU A 25 -21.18 12.12 -22.09
N THR A 26 -21.34 13.44 -22.24
CA THR A 26 -20.49 14.23 -23.14
C THR A 26 -19.01 14.12 -22.78
N SER A 27 -18.68 14.18 -21.49
CA SER A 27 -17.27 14.04 -21.04
C SER A 27 -16.71 12.64 -21.25
N LEU A 28 -17.54 11.61 -21.10
CA LEU A 28 -17.16 10.21 -21.29
C LEU A 28 -16.87 9.95 -22.77
N PHE A 29 -17.71 10.46 -23.67
CA PHE A 29 -17.50 10.36 -25.12
C PHE A 29 -16.24 11.07 -25.59
N LYS A 30 -15.92 12.24 -25.00
CA LYS A 30 -14.64 12.91 -25.27
C LYS A 30 -13.44 12.08 -24.82
N LYS A 31 -13.52 11.47 -23.62
CA LYS A 31 -12.45 10.60 -23.11
C LYS A 31 -12.30 9.31 -23.93
N ALA A 32 -13.40 8.77 -24.44
CA ALA A 32 -13.37 7.63 -25.36
C ALA A 32 -12.69 8.00 -26.70
N GLU A 33 -12.94 9.20 -27.23
CA GLU A 33 -12.28 9.70 -28.43
C GLU A 33 -10.78 9.86 -28.21
N GLU A 34 -10.39 10.53 -27.13
CA GLU A 34 -8.97 10.69 -26.76
C GLU A 34 -8.29 9.32 -26.60
N LEU A 35 -8.92 8.37 -25.90
CA LEU A 35 -8.38 7.03 -25.70
C LEU A 35 -8.22 6.27 -27.03
N SER A 36 -9.24 6.32 -27.89
CA SER A 36 -9.24 5.65 -29.18
C SER A 36 -8.12 6.19 -30.08
N ILE A 37 -7.94 7.51 -30.14
CA ILE A 37 -6.90 8.16 -30.95
C ILE A 37 -5.50 7.92 -30.39
N LEU A 38 -5.30 8.13 -29.07
CA LEU A 38 -3.97 8.08 -28.47
C LEU A 38 -3.40 6.67 -28.39
N CYS A 39 -4.26 5.67 -28.21
CA CYS A 39 -3.85 4.28 -28.04
C CYS A 39 -4.10 3.41 -29.28
N ASP A 40 -4.70 3.97 -30.34
CA ASP A 40 -5.13 3.23 -31.53
C ASP A 40 -5.98 2.00 -31.17
N VAL A 41 -7.01 2.23 -30.34
CA VAL A 41 -7.91 1.18 -29.86
C VAL A 41 -9.35 1.43 -30.29
N GLU A 42 -10.05 0.34 -30.61
CA GLU A 42 -11.49 0.36 -30.81
C GLU A 42 -12.21 0.42 -29.46
N VAL A 43 -13.14 1.36 -29.32
CA VAL A 43 -13.92 1.56 -28.10
C VAL A 43 -15.41 1.56 -28.45
N ALA A 44 -16.21 0.87 -27.65
CA ALA A 44 -17.66 0.96 -27.69
C ALA A 44 -18.20 1.31 -26.32
N ILE A 45 -19.14 2.26 -26.29
CA ILE A 45 -19.86 2.65 -25.07
C ILE A 45 -21.35 2.57 -25.38
N ILE A 46 -22.07 1.80 -24.56
CA ILE A 46 -23.51 1.61 -24.65
C ILE A 46 -24.11 1.99 -23.30
N ILE A 47 -25.01 2.97 -23.30
CA ILE A 47 -25.62 3.50 -22.07
C ILE A 47 -27.14 3.31 -22.12
N PHE A 48 -27.68 2.63 -21.11
CA PHE A 48 -29.12 2.47 -20.92
C PHE A 48 -29.64 3.52 -19.95
N ARG A 49 -30.48 4.43 -20.44
CA ARG A 49 -31.14 5.43 -19.61
C ARG A 49 -32.44 4.86 -19.03
N PRO A 50 -32.69 4.95 -17.71
CA PRO A 50 -33.95 4.49 -17.13
C PRO A 50 -35.16 5.11 -17.83
N GLY A 51 -36.15 4.30 -18.20
CA GLY A 51 -37.36 4.75 -18.88
C GLY A 51 -37.18 5.09 -20.37
N LYS A 52 -36.01 4.85 -20.96
CA LYS A 52 -35.79 4.94 -22.42
C LYS A 52 -35.57 3.55 -23.00
N ILE A 53 -36.21 3.30 -24.14
CA ILE A 53 -36.13 2.02 -24.84
C ILE A 53 -34.83 1.91 -25.62
N GLN A 54 -34.40 3.01 -26.26
CA GLN A 54 -33.20 3.01 -27.08
C GLN A 54 -31.96 3.35 -26.24
N PRO A 55 -30.88 2.55 -26.34
CA PRO A 55 -29.62 2.88 -25.72
C PRO A 55 -28.94 4.05 -26.45
N ILE A 56 -28.11 4.78 -25.72
CA ILE A 56 -27.21 5.79 -26.28
C ILE A 56 -25.89 5.08 -26.58
N ALA A 57 -25.39 5.22 -27.81
CA ALA A 57 -24.13 4.65 -28.24
C ALA A 57 -23.13 5.74 -28.63
N TRP A 58 -21.85 5.54 -28.30
CA TRP A 58 -20.78 6.43 -28.74
C TRP A 58 -20.48 6.26 -30.24
N LYS A 59 -20.25 7.38 -30.96
CA LYS A 59 -20.12 7.51 -32.43
C LYS A 59 -21.36 7.07 -33.22
N SER A 60 -21.69 5.79 -33.21
CA SER A 60 -22.91 5.27 -33.86
C SER A 60 -23.30 3.91 -33.28
N THR A 61 -24.58 3.57 -33.39
CA THR A 61 -25.09 2.27 -32.94
C THR A 61 -24.46 1.11 -33.71
N SER A 62 -24.23 1.24 -35.02
CA SER A 62 -23.60 0.20 -35.84
C SER A 62 -22.15 -0.04 -35.42
N LEU A 63 -21.36 1.01 -35.24
CA LEU A 63 -19.97 0.87 -34.80
C LEU A 63 -19.87 0.21 -33.41
N ALA A 64 -20.72 0.63 -32.47
CA ALA A 64 -20.77 0.01 -31.15
C ALA A 64 -21.19 -1.47 -31.21
N GLN A 65 -22.13 -1.81 -32.11
CA GLN A 65 -22.53 -3.19 -32.37
C GLN A 65 -21.38 -4.01 -32.97
N ASP A 66 -20.64 -3.49 -33.95
CA ASP A 66 -19.53 -4.22 -34.58
C ASP A 66 -18.43 -4.56 -33.58
N VAL A 67 -18.06 -3.61 -32.72
CA VAL A 67 -17.09 -3.83 -31.64
C VAL A 67 -17.63 -4.84 -30.62
N LEU A 68 -18.91 -4.75 -30.25
CA LEU A 68 -19.55 -5.71 -29.34
C LEU A 68 -19.58 -7.12 -29.94
N MET A 69 -19.96 -7.27 -31.20
CA MET A 69 -19.99 -8.56 -31.89
C MET A 69 -18.60 -9.17 -31.99
N ARG A 70 -17.57 -8.36 -32.25
CA ARG A 70 -16.17 -8.80 -32.21
C ARG A 70 -15.74 -9.21 -30.81
N TYR A 71 -16.15 -8.49 -29.77
CA TYR A 71 -15.90 -8.90 -28.39
C TYR A 71 -16.58 -10.24 -28.06
N LEU A 72 -17.82 -10.43 -28.50
CA LEU A 72 -18.60 -11.65 -28.27
C LEU A 72 -18.09 -12.85 -29.09
N SER A 73 -17.36 -12.64 -30.18
CA SER A 73 -16.78 -13.72 -30.98
C SER A 73 -15.54 -14.37 -30.35
N PHE A 74 -14.94 -13.74 -29.33
CA PHE A 74 -13.86 -14.36 -28.56
C PHE A 74 -14.39 -15.46 -27.63
N ILE A 75 -13.56 -16.49 -27.40
CA ILE A 75 -13.84 -17.55 -26.42
C ILE A 75 -14.07 -16.96 -25.03
N GLU A 76 -14.99 -17.56 -24.28
CA GLU A 76 -15.47 -17.05 -22.99
C GLU A 76 -14.33 -16.79 -21.99
N PHE A 77 -13.39 -17.73 -21.87
CA PHE A 77 -12.24 -17.59 -20.97
C PHE A 77 -11.44 -16.29 -21.19
N LYS A 78 -11.16 -15.94 -22.46
CA LYS A 78 -10.44 -14.69 -22.81
C LYS A 78 -11.24 -13.44 -22.48
N ARG A 79 -12.58 -13.54 -22.53
CA ARG A 79 -13.48 -12.42 -22.19
C ARG A 79 -13.52 -12.21 -20.68
N LEU A 80 -13.67 -13.30 -19.91
CA LEU A 80 -13.74 -13.25 -18.46
C LEU A 80 -12.42 -12.78 -17.82
N GLU A 81 -11.28 -13.20 -18.37
CA GLU A 81 -9.95 -12.77 -17.89
C GLU A 81 -9.77 -11.24 -17.85
N LYS A 82 -10.36 -10.54 -18.84
CA LYS A 82 -10.22 -9.08 -19.00
C LYS A 82 -11.46 -8.30 -18.58
N LEU A 83 -12.52 -8.97 -18.15
CA LEU A 83 -13.77 -8.33 -17.76
C LEU A 83 -13.56 -7.61 -16.41
N VAL A 84 -13.93 -6.34 -16.37
CA VAL A 84 -13.97 -5.57 -15.13
C VAL A 84 -15.40 -5.07 -14.96
N THR A 85 -16.08 -5.56 -13.92
CA THR A 85 -17.41 -5.09 -13.55
C THR A 85 -17.33 -3.90 -12.58
N HIS A 86 -18.45 -3.20 -12.43
CA HIS A 86 -18.54 -2.15 -11.41
C HIS A 86 -18.40 -2.71 -9.99
N GLU A 87 -18.87 -3.95 -9.76
CA GLU A 87 -18.71 -4.64 -8.48
C GLU A 87 -17.23 -4.89 -8.18
N ASP A 88 -16.47 -5.44 -9.14
CA ASP A 88 -15.03 -5.67 -8.99
C ASP A 88 -14.27 -4.36 -8.69
N TYR A 89 -14.66 -3.27 -9.36
CA TYR A 89 -14.07 -1.96 -9.13
C TYR A 89 -14.36 -1.41 -7.73
N LEU A 90 -15.60 -1.56 -7.26
CA LEU A 90 -15.98 -1.14 -5.92
C LEU A 90 -15.32 -2.00 -4.85
N GLN A 91 -15.26 -3.31 -5.04
CA GLN A 91 -14.59 -4.23 -4.11
C GLN A 91 -13.11 -3.86 -3.96
N LYS A 92 -12.38 -3.65 -5.07
CA LYS A 92 -10.97 -3.19 -5.02
C LYS A 92 -10.80 -1.86 -4.25
N LYS A 93 -11.79 -0.96 -4.30
CA LYS A 93 -11.76 0.28 -3.51
C LYS A 93 -11.98 0.03 -2.02
N VAL A 94 -12.88 -0.89 -1.69
CA VAL A 94 -13.14 -1.33 -0.31
C VAL A 94 -11.89 -1.98 0.25
N ASP A 95 -11.32 -2.97 -0.44
CA ASP A 95 -10.10 -3.68 0.00
C ASP A 95 -8.94 -2.70 0.26
N LYS A 96 -8.73 -1.74 -0.66
CA LYS A 96 -7.70 -0.71 -0.49
C LYS A 96 -7.96 0.19 0.73
N LYS A 97 -9.22 0.44 1.06
CA LYS A 97 -9.58 1.23 2.24
C LYS A 97 -9.42 0.42 3.52
N GLU A 98 -9.80 -0.85 3.51
CA GLU A 98 -9.57 -1.78 4.63
C GLU A 98 -8.07 -1.94 4.92
N GLU A 99 -7.23 -2.06 3.90
CA GLU A 99 -5.78 -2.11 4.07
C GLU A 99 -5.23 -0.83 4.72
N GLN A 100 -5.75 0.34 4.32
CA GLN A 100 -5.38 1.62 4.94
C GLN A 100 -5.80 1.69 6.40
N ILE A 101 -7.00 1.21 6.72
CA ILE A 101 -7.53 1.16 8.09
C ILE A 101 -6.66 0.23 8.94
N SER A 102 -6.39 -0.99 8.47
CA SER A 102 -5.56 -1.96 9.19
C SER A 102 -4.15 -1.43 9.49
N LYS A 103 -3.53 -0.70 8.55
CA LYS A 103 -2.23 -0.04 8.77
C LYS A 103 -2.31 1.02 9.87
N LEU A 104 -3.36 1.84 9.85
CA LEU A 104 -3.56 2.88 10.87
C LEU A 104 -3.83 2.29 12.25
N GLU A 105 -4.63 1.23 12.33
CA GLU A 105 -4.90 0.51 13.58
C GLU A 105 -3.61 -0.06 14.17
N LYS A 106 -2.78 -0.75 13.37
CA LYS A 106 -1.47 -1.26 13.83
C LYS A 106 -0.54 -0.14 14.33
N MET A 107 -0.50 1.00 13.63
CA MET A 107 0.30 2.15 14.07
C MET A 107 -0.24 2.78 15.35
N ASN A 108 -1.56 2.82 15.51
CA ASN A 108 -2.19 3.34 16.71
C ASN A 108 -1.90 2.43 17.91
N ASP A 109 -2.07 1.12 17.75
CA ASP A 109 -1.76 0.12 18.78
C ASP A 109 -0.28 0.20 19.20
N ALA A 110 0.64 0.34 18.25
CA ALA A 110 2.06 0.47 18.56
C ALA A 110 2.37 1.73 19.39
N LYS A 111 1.75 2.87 19.05
CA LYS A 111 1.90 4.13 19.80
C LYS A 111 1.26 4.04 21.18
N GLU A 112 0.10 3.40 21.29
CA GLU A 112 -0.57 3.18 22.58
C GLU A 112 0.32 2.35 23.51
N MET A 113 0.91 1.25 23.00
CA MET A 113 1.83 0.41 23.78
C MET A 113 3.11 1.14 24.17
N GLU A 114 3.62 2.04 23.32
CA GLU A 114 4.77 2.88 23.65
C GLU A 114 4.45 3.87 24.77
N ILE A 115 3.31 4.56 24.70
CA ILE A 115 2.85 5.47 25.75
C ILE A 115 2.68 4.70 27.07
N LEU A 116 2.03 3.53 27.03
CA LEU A 116 1.84 2.70 28.23
C LEU A 116 3.17 2.22 28.81
N PHE A 117 4.14 1.88 27.96
CA PHE A 117 5.48 1.49 28.41
C PHE A 117 6.16 2.64 29.15
N HIS A 118 6.10 3.87 28.61
CA HIS A 118 6.62 5.06 29.28
C HIS A 118 5.96 5.30 30.64
N GLN A 119 4.63 5.23 30.72
CA GLN A 119 3.90 5.38 31.97
C GLN A 119 4.31 4.32 33.02
N LEU A 120 4.57 3.08 32.60
CA LEU A 120 4.99 2.03 33.50
C LEU A 120 6.40 2.28 34.05
N VAL A 121 7.32 2.79 33.21
CA VAL A 121 8.65 3.22 33.64
C VAL A 121 8.56 4.40 34.63
N GLU A 122 7.58 5.28 34.46
CA GLU A 122 7.29 6.39 35.38
C GLU A 122 6.57 5.97 36.68
N GLY A 123 6.24 4.68 36.82
CA GLY A 123 5.68 4.11 38.05
C GLY A 123 4.18 3.87 38.06
N LYS A 124 3.50 3.90 36.91
CA LYS A 124 2.10 3.46 36.80
C LYS A 124 1.94 2.01 37.29
N SER A 125 0.86 1.73 38.00
CA SER A 125 0.58 0.40 38.55
C SER A 125 0.23 -0.60 37.44
N ILE A 126 0.85 -1.78 37.46
CA ILE A 126 0.53 -2.89 36.54
C ILE A 126 -0.90 -3.43 36.73
N HIS A 127 -1.53 -3.18 37.88
CA HIS A 127 -2.89 -3.64 38.16
C HIS A 127 -3.96 -2.83 37.42
N GLU A 128 -3.59 -1.69 36.83
CA GLU A 128 -4.47 -0.83 36.05
C GLU A 128 -4.54 -1.23 34.58
N LEU A 129 -3.80 -2.26 34.17
CA LEU A 129 -3.72 -2.71 32.78
C LEU A 129 -4.74 -3.80 32.48
N ASP A 130 -5.37 -3.71 31.31
CA ASP A 130 -6.21 -4.77 30.77
C ASP A 130 -5.36 -5.89 30.11
N ALA A 131 -6.00 -7.03 29.80
CA ALA A 131 -5.31 -8.19 29.25
C ALA A 131 -4.67 -7.92 27.86
N ARG A 132 -5.25 -7.02 27.06
CA ARG A 132 -4.74 -6.61 25.74
C ARG A 132 -3.50 -5.74 25.91
N GLU A 133 -3.56 -4.77 26.82
CA GLU A 133 -2.46 -3.87 27.17
C GLU A 133 -1.28 -4.66 27.73
N MET A 134 -1.53 -5.57 28.69
CA MET A 134 -0.50 -6.46 29.23
C MET A 134 0.16 -7.30 28.13
N LYS A 135 -0.64 -7.89 27.22
CA LYS A 135 -0.12 -8.68 26.10
C LYS A 135 0.70 -7.83 25.13
N GLY A 136 0.26 -6.62 24.83
CA GLY A 136 0.99 -5.69 23.97
C GLY A 136 2.31 -5.23 24.60
N LEU A 137 2.29 -4.89 25.88
CA LEU A 137 3.50 -4.53 26.64
C LEU A 137 4.51 -5.67 26.71
N LEU A 138 4.08 -6.92 26.91
CA LEU A 138 4.98 -8.07 26.86
C LEU A 138 5.76 -8.14 25.54
N LYS A 139 5.13 -7.81 24.41
CA LYS A 139 5.82 -7.74 23.11
C LYS A 139 6.82 -6.60 23.08
N VAL A 140 6.45 -5.42 23.58
CA VAL A 140 7.36 -4.27 23.68
C VAL A 140 8.58 -4.60 24.55
N PHE A 141 8.36 -5.23 25.71
CA PHE A 141 9.45 -5.68 26.59
C PHE A 141 10.39 -6.66 25.89
N ALA A 142 9.85 -7.68 25.20
CA ALA A 142 10.67 -8.64 24.46
C ALA A 142 11.53 -7.94 23.39
N ALA A 143 10.95 -6.99 22.64
CA ALA A 143 11.66 -6.22 21.62
C ALA A 143 12.77 -5.32 22.22
N LYS A 144 12.48 -4.62 23.32
CA LYS A 144 13.47 -3.77 24.00
C LYS A 144 14.60 -4.60 24.63
N MET A 145 14.30 -5.76 25.21
CA MET A 145 15.30 -6.68 25.75
C MET A 145 16.23 -7.22 24.65
N ALA A 146 15.69 -7.62 23.50
CA ALA A 146 16.50 -8.04 22.36
C ALA A 146 17.47 -6.94 21.90
N LYS A 147 17.02 -5.68 21.85
CA LYS A 147 17.87 -4.52 21.51
C LYS A 147 18.95 -4.25 22.56
N LEU A 148 18.64 -4.44 23.84
CA LEU A 148 19.64 -4.34 24.91
C LEU A 148 20.70 -5.44 24.80
N ASP A 149 20.30 -6.67 24.46
CA ASP A 149 21.23 -7.78 24.25
C ASP A 149 22.13 -7.56 23.03
N GLU A 150 21.61 -6.97 21.96
CA GLU A 150 22.39 -6.57 20.78
C GLU A 150 23.44 -5.52 21.14
N ARG A 151 23.02 -4.41 21.77
CA ARG A 151 23.95 -3.36 22.24
C ARG A 151 25.00 -3.89 23.21
N LYS A 152 24.63 -4.84 24.07
CA LYS A 152 25.58 -5.49 24.99
C LYS A 152 26.64 -6.28 24.22
N LYS A 153 26.31 -6.92 23.10
CA LYS A 153 27.31 -7.62 22.26
C LYS A 153 28.25 -6.65 21.56
N GLU A 154 27.73 -5.54 21.05
CA GLU A 154 28.54 -4.47 20.43
C GLU A 154 29.56 -3.89 21.43
N LEU A 155 29.14 -3.63 22.67
CA LEU A 155 30.02 -3.09 23.72
C LEU A 155 31.13 -4.07 24.16
N ASN A 156 30.89 -5.38 24.03
CA ASN A 156 31.87 -6.41 24.40
C ASN A 156 32.80 -6.80 23.24
N GLN A 157 32.71 -6.17 22.07
CA GLN A 157 33.72 -6.32 21.02
C GLN A 157 34.97 -5.51 21.39
N PRO A 158 36.19 -6.06 21.23
CA PRO A 158 37.42 -5.33 21.50
C PRO A 158 37.55 -4.14 20.55
N THR A 159 37.68 -2.94 21.11
CA THR A 159 38.04 -1.72 20.38
C THR A 159 39.41 -1.93 19.71
N ASN A 160 39.44 -2.07 18.38
CA ASN A 160 40.66 -1.81 17.63
C ASN A 160 40.98 -0.30 17.81
N PRO A 161 42.21 0.07 18.21
CA PRO A 161 42.50 1.46 18.55
C PRO A 161 42.37 2.36 17.32
N PRO A 162 41.72 3.54 17.43
CA PRO A 162 41.69 4.49 16.34
C PRO A 162 43.07 5.12 16.18
N SER A 163 43.64 4.96 14.99
CA SER A 163 44.68 5.86 14.51
C SER A 163 44.03 7.21 14.21
N ASN A 164 44.55 8.23 14.90
CA ASN A 164 44.47 9.66 14.64
C ASN A 164 43.30 10.45 15.23
N LYS A 165 43.75 11.51 15.93
CA LYS A 165 43.06 12.52 16.72
C LYS A 165 42.20 13.40 15.81
N GLU A 166 41.01 13.78 16.25
CA GLU A 166 40.72 15.09 16.87
C GLU A 166 39.22 15.16 17.28
N ASN A 167 38.92 16.14 18.14
CA ASN A 167 37.62 16.72 18.56
C ASN A 167 36.46 15.82 19.06
N ILE A 168 36.54 15.47 20.36
CA ILE A 168 35.37 15.12 21.18
C ILE A 168 34.57 16.41 21.44
N THR A 169 33.49 16.61 20.69
CA THR A 169 32.36 17.41 21.15
C THR A 169 31.51 16.49 22.02
N LEU A 170 31.50 16.72 23.34
CA LEU A 170 30.50 16.15 24.23
C LEU A 170 29.12 16.68 23.79
N SER A 171 28.39 15.90 23.00
CA SER A 171 26.99 16.12 22.67
C SER A 171 26.12 15.18 23.50
N ALA A 172 24.99 15.70 23.96
CA ALA A 172 24.19 15.26 25.08
C ALA A 172 23.58 13.84 24.96
N SER A 173 23.41 13.23 26.14
CA SER A 173 22.52 12.12 26.54
C SER A 173 22.00 11.13 25.47
N PRO A 174 22.36 9.83 25.52
CA PRO A 174 21.91 8.79 24.57
C PRO A 174 20.44 8.36 24.72
N MET A 175 19.68 9.03 25.61
CA MET A 175 18.35 8.56 25.96
C MET A 175 17.32 8.89 24.88
N GLU A 176 17.44 9.99 24.14
CA GLU A 176 16.31 10.52 23.35
C GLU A 176 16.18 9.99 21.91
N GLU A 177 17.21 9.35 21.34
CA GLU A 177 17.17 8.97 19.91
C GLU A 177 16.48 7.63 19.60
N SER A 178 16.02 6.87 20.61
CA SER A 178 15.43 5.53 20.40
C SER A 178 13.92 5.51 20.19
N PHE A 179 13.25 6.65 20.38
CA PHE A 179 11.81 6.74 20.65
C PHE A 179 10.93 7.17 19.47
N ASN A 180 11.51 7.52 18.33
CA ASN A 180 10.76 7.78 17.08
C ASN A 180 11.21 6.87 15.93
N ASP A 181 11.87 5.77 16.28
CA ASP A 181 12.64 4.99 15.33
C ASP A 181 11.70 4.16 14.41
N PRO A 182 11.62 4.46 13.09
CA PRO A 182 10.66 3.82 12.20
C PRO A 182 10.76 2.28 12.16
N TRP A 183 11.94 1.70 12.46
CA TRP A 183 12.07 0.24 12.57
C TRP A 183 11.26 -0.33 13.74
N PHE A 184 11.07 0.40 14.85
CA PHE A 184 10.35 -0.09 16.03
C PHE A 184 8.88 -0.32 15.68
N ILE A 185 8.24 0.66 15.03
CA ILE A 185 6.87 0.54 14.54
C ILE A 185 6.76 -0.60 13.52
N GLN A 186 7.72 -0.72 12.60
CA GLN A 186 7.73 -1.78 11.59
C GLN A 186 7.88 -3.19 12.19
N THR A 187 8.72 -3.34 13.23
CA THR A 187 9.03 -4.62 13.90
C THR A 187 7.86 -5.09 14.76
N ILE A 188 7.22 -4.18 15.50
CA ILE A 188 6.02 -4.50 16.27
C ILE A 188 4.85 -4.84 15.35
N ALA A 189 4.73 -4.18 14.19
CA ALA A 189 3.70 -4.47 13.19
C ALA A 189 3.88 -5.81 12.45
N THR A 190 5.11 -6.31 12.32
CA THR A 190 5.45 -7.57 11.60
C THR A 190 5.44 -8.81 12.49
N LEU A 191 5.66 -8.69 13.80
CA LEU A 191 5.48 -9.76 14.79
C LEU A 191 4.00 -10.18 15.01
N GLY A 192 3.09 -9.67 14.17
CA GLY A 192 1.65 -9.96 14.20
C GLY A 192 1.22 -11.20 13.42
N ASP A 193 2.03 -11.70 12.47
CA ASP A 193 1.77 -12.95 11.76
C ASP A 193 2.79 -14.01 12.21
N GLY A 194 2.29 -15.18 12.62
CA GLY A 194 3.07 -16.28 13.17
C GLY A 194 3.98 -16.98 12.15
N GLY A 195 4.93 -16.25 11.57
CA GLY A 195 6.03 -16.76 10.77
C GLY A 195 7.35 -16.59 11.51
N GLY A 196 8.09 -17.69 11.64
CA GLY A 196 9.39 -17.71 12.33
C GLY A 196 10.40 -16.71 11.77
N ILE A 197 11.33 -16.34 12.64
CA ILE A 197 12.46 -15.46 12.34
C ILE A 197 13.26 -16.04 11.17
N VAL A 198 13.21 -15.37 10.01
CA VAL A 198 14.19 -15.56 8.95
C VAL A 198 15.28 -14.50 9.14
N PRO A 199 16.55 -14.88 9.34
CA PRO A 199 17.64 -13.91 9.41
C PRO A 199 17.88 -13.29 8.02
N ALA A 200 18.20 -11.99 8.01
CA ALA A 200 18.51 -11.23 6.81
C ALA A 200 19.72 -11.83 6.04
N PRO A 201 19.74 -11.73 4.68
CA PRO A 201 20.89 -12.12 3.90
C PRO A 201 22.04 -11.13 4.17
N LYS A 202 23.22 -11.69 4.48
CA LYS A 202 24.45 -10.91 4.60
C LYS A 202 24.86 -10.44 3.20
N GLU A 203 24.90 -9.13 3.00
CA GLU A 203 25.69 -8.52 1.92
C GLU A 203 27.17 -8.86 2.16
N GLY A 204 27.68 -9.80 1.38
CA GLY A 204 29.10 -10.05 1.24
C GLY A 204 29.61 -9.28 0.03
N ASN A 205 30.42 -8.26 0.28
CA ASN A 205 31.39 -7.78 -0.69
C ASN A 205 32.45 -8.87 -0.85
N ASP A 206 32.48 -9.55 -2.00
CA ASP A 206 33.67 -10.24 -2.46
C ASP A 206 34.19 -9.56 -3.73
N VAL A 207 35.47 -9.20 -3.61
CA VAL A 207 36.30 -8.49 -4.56
C VAL A 207 36.72 -9.45 -5.69
N ASN A 208 36.73 -8.93 -6.93
CA ASN A 208 37.35 -9.55 -8.10
C ASN A 208 38.80 -9.99 -7.84
N VAL A 209 39.16 -11.21 -8.28
CA VAL A 209 40.48 -11.51 -8.87
C VAL A 209 40.28 -12.44 -10.06
N GLU A 210 40.94 -12.09 -11.16
CA GLU A 210 41.00 -12.70 -12.49
C GLU A 210 41.51 -14.17 -12.49
N GLU A 211 41.10 -14.98 -13.46
CA GLU A 211 41.91 -15.34 -14.65
C GLU A 211 41.27 -16.46 -15.51
N ASP A 212 41.45 -16.29 -16.82
CA ASP A 212 41.64 -17.29 -17.88
C ASP A 212 40.50 -18.26 -18.32
N GLY A 213 39.79 -17.80 -19.36
CA GLY A 213 39.90 -18.36 -20.71
C GLY A 213 39.73 -19.87 -20.95
N HIS A 214 38.61 -20.27 -21.56
CA HIS A 214 38.64 -21.16 -22.73
C HIS A 214 37.33 -21.09 -23.52
N SER A 215 37.47 -20.87 -24.83
CA SER A 215 36.43 -20.99 -25.85
C SER A 215 36.08 -22.47 -26.07
N LYS A 216 34.79 -22.77 -26.30
CA LYS A 216 34.34 -23.79 -27.26
C LYS A 216 32.83 -23.71 -27.48
N ASP A 217 32.50 -23.55 -28.76
CA ASP A 217 31.22 -23.81 -29.39
C ASP A 217 30.67 -25.20 -29.03
N PHE A 218 29.35 -25.39 -29.07
CA PHE A 218 28.66 -26.39 -29.91
C PHE A 218 27.15 -26.38 -29.65
N ASP A 219 26.42 -26.25 -30.76
CA ASP A 219 24.99 -26.51 -31.08
C ASP A 219 23.87 -25.65 -30.47
#